data_AF-A0A0H3MVG2-F1
#
_entry.id   AF-A0A0H3MVG2-F1
#
_cell.length_a   1.000
_cell.length_b   1.000
_cell.length_c   1.000
_cell.angle_alpha   90.00
_cell.angle_beta   90.00
_cell.angle_gamma   90.00
#
_symmetry.space_group_name_H-M   'P 1'
#
loop_
_entity.id
_entity.type
_entity.pdbx_description
1 polymer ?
#
loop_
_entity_poly.entity_id
_entity_poly.type
_entity_poly.pdbx_seq_one_letter_code
_entity_poly.pdbx_strand_id
1 'polypeptide(L)'
;MTSIEPSAPTPVATPKRTPVSQDSDNAGLSEALVVEHSTIYGYGIVLALSPPNANSLVVDALIQHRQRRDDIIVMLTARRVSPPVAASGYQLPMLVGSAADAARLAVRMENDGATAWRAVAEHAETADDRTFAAMALAQSAVMAARWNKMLGAWPITTTFPGSNE
;
A
#
# COMPACT_ATOMS: atom_id res chain seq x y z
N MET A 1 66.71 7.95 -11.27
CA MET A 1 65.47 8.65 -11.68
C MET A 1 64.92 7.83 -12.83
N THR A 2 63.83 7.06 -12.72
CA THR A 2 62.52 7.44 -12.17
C THR A 2 61.78 6.16 -11.76
N SER A 3 61.35 6.05 -10.50
CA SER A 3 60.42 4.99 -10.05
C SER A 3 59.01 5.35 -10.48
N ILE A 4 58.27 4.38 -11.01
CA ILE A 4 56.84 4.48 -11.31
C ILE A 4 56.09 3.92 -10.09
N GLU A 5 55.38 4.78 -9.37
CA GLU A 5 54.44 4.38 -8.30
C GLU A 5 53.06 4.10 -8.91
N PRO A 6 52.36 3.01 -8.53
CA PRO A 6 51.00 2.75 -8.99
C PRO A 6 49.99 3.57 -8.18
N SER A 7 49.12 4.32 -8.88
CA SER A 7 48.01 5.05 -8.25
C SER A 7 47.01 4.09 -7.61
N ALA A 8 46.75 4.28 -6.32
CA ALA A 8 45.66 3.64 -5.61
C ALA A 8 44.29 4.26 -5.99
N PRO A 9 43.22 3.47 -6.11
CA PRO A 9 41.88 3.98 -6.39
C PRO A 9 41.31 4.70 -5.16
N THR A 10 40.65 5.82 -5.40
CA THR A 10 39.96 6.63 -4.39
C THR A 10 38.73 5.89 -3.86
N PRO A 11 38.48 5.84 -2.54
CA PRO A 11 37.28 5.20 -2.01
C PRO A 11 36.05 6.05 -2.36
N VAL A 12 35.12 5.48 -3.12
CA VAL A 12 33.80 6.05 -3.37
C VAL A 12 33.06 6.11 -2.03
N ALA A 13 32.68 7.31 -1.61
CA ALA A 13 31.90 7.51 -0.41
C ALA A 13 30.51 6.86 -0.59
N THR A 14 30.24 5.82 0.21
CA THR A 14 28.90 5.24 0.32
C THR A 14 27.94 6.33 0.84
N PRO A 15 26.81 6.61 0.18
CA PRO A 15 25.86 7.57 0.70
C PRO A 15 25.34 7.09 2.06
N LYS A 16 25.57 7.91 3.08
CA LYS A 16 25.10 7.68 4.45
C LYS A 16 23.57 7.76 4.40
N ARG A 17 22.87 6.63 4.56
CA ARG A 17 21.41 6.63 4.75
C ARG A 17 21.10 7.57 5.93
N THR A 18 20.40 8.65 5.65
CA THR A 18 19.86 9.54 6.67
C THR A 18 18.97 8.69 7.59
N PRO A 19 19.05 8.82 8.93
CA PRO A 19 18.12 8.14 9.80
C PRO A 19 16.70 8.55 9.41
N VAL A 20 15.86 7.56 9.14
CA VAL A 20 14.41 7.75 9.08
C VAL A 20 13.99 8.33 10.43
N SER A 21 13.22 9.42 10.44
CA SER A 21 12.76 10.03 11.68
C SER A 21 11.43 9.40 12.11
N GLN A 22 11.20 9.36 13.41
CA GLN A 22 9.92 8.91 13.98
C GLN A 22 8.72 9.69 13.39
N ASP A 23 8.95 10.94 12.99
CA ASP A 23 7.97 11.76 12.28
C ASP A 23 7.61 11.19 10.90
N SER A 24 8.58 10.65 10.15
CA SER A 24 8.33 10.01 8.86
C SER A 24 7.65 8.64 8.98
N ASP A 25 7.92 7.87 10.03
CA ASP A 25 7.19 6.61 10.31
C ASP A 25 5.71 6.92 10.61
N ASN A 26 5.46 7.85 11.51
CA ASN A 26 4.11 8.28 11.88
C ASN A 26 3.34 8.91 10.72
N ALA A 27 4.01 9.70 9.88
CA ALA A 27 3.42 10.27 8.67
C ALA A 27 3.04 9.16 7.69
N GLY A 28 3.94 8.21 7.42
CA GLY A 28 3.66 7.07 6.54
C GLY A 28 2.47 6.25 7.01
N LEU A 29 2.40 5.94 8.32
CA LEU A 29 1.30 5.18 8.89
C LEU A 29 -0.04 5.96 8.84
N SER A 30 0.00 7.28 9.01
CA SER A 30 -1.17 8.15 8.89
C SER A 30 -1.69 8.23 7.45
N GLU A 31 -0.79 8.35 6.47
CA GLU A 31 -1.14 8.32 5.05
C GLU A 31 -1.73 6.96 4.65
N ALA A 32 -1.17 5.85 5.15
CA ALA A 32 -1.75 4.53 4.95
C ALA A 32 -3.18 4.44 5.52
N LEU A 33 -3.46 5.03 6.69
CA LEU A 33 -4.83 5.08 7.25
C LEU A 33 -5.81 5.85 6.34
N VAL A 34 -5.37 6.96 5.75
CA VAL A 34 -6.18 7.72 4.78
C VAL A 34 -6.51 6.87 3.56
N VAL A 35 -5.53 6.11 3.05
CA VAL A 35 -5.75 5.16 1.96
C VAL A 35 -6.75 4.08 2.36
N GLU A 36 -6.61 3.46 3.54
CA GLU A 36 -7.57 2.47 4.04
C GLU A 36 -9.00 3.03 4.13
N HIS A 37 -9.17 4.27 4.61
CA HIS A 37 -10.49 4.91 4.63
C HIS A 37 -11.08 5.09 3.23
N SER A 38 -10.28 5.55 2.28
CA SER A 38 -10.72 5.74 0.89
C SER A 38 -11.06 4.41 0.21
N THR A 39 -10.30 3.35 0.48
CA THR A 39 -10.52 2.00 -0.07
C THR A 39 -11.80 1.38 0.49
N ILE A 40 -12.05 1.49 1.80
CA ILE A 40 -13.30 1.03 2.41
C ILE A 40 -14.52 1.75 1.80
N TYR A 41 -14.41 3.06 1.57
CA TYR A 41 -15.46 3.83 0.89
C TYR A 41 -15.66 3.33 -0.55
N GLY A 42 -14.58 3.20 -1.31
CA GLY A 42 -14.64 2.76 -2.71
C GLY A 42 -15.20 1.33 -2.87
N TYR A 43 -14.94 0.43 -1.92
CA TYR A 43 -15.55 -0.91 -1.92
C TYR A 43 -17.07 -0.89 -1.77
N GLY A 44 -17.65 0.18 -1.20
CA GLY A 44 -19.11 0.39 -1.24
C GLY A 44 -19.63 0.58 -2.67
N ILE A 45 -18.89 1.30 -3.50
CA ILE A 45 -19.20 1.48 -4.93
C ILE A 45 -18.97 0.19 -5.69
N VAL A 46 -17.86 -0.52 -5.39
CA VAL A 46 -17.57 -1.83 -5.98
C VAL A 46 -18.71 -2.80 -5.69
N LEU A 47 -19.20 -2.87 -4.44
CA LEU A 47 -20.33 -3.72 -4.06
C LEU A 47 -21.59 -3.39 -4.87
N ALA A 48 -21.92 -2.10 -5.00
CA ALA A 48 -23.14 -1.66 -5.67
C ALA A 48 -23.20 -1.98 -7.16
N LEU A 49 -22.04 -2.04 -7.83
CA LEU A 49 -21.93 -2.24 -9.27
C LEU A 49 -21.50 -3.66 -9.66
N SER A 50 -21.04 -4.46 -8.71
CA SER A 50 -20.53 -5.80 -8.99
C SER A 50 -21.65 -6.84 -9.14
N PRO A 51 -21.45 -7.87 -9.99
CA PRO A 51 -22.37 -9.00 -10.08
C PRO A 51 -22.35 -9.85 -8.80
N PRO A 52 -23.43 -10.61 -8.49
CA PRO A 52 -23.53 -11.37 -7.24
C PRO A 52 -22.40 -12.39 -6.98
N ASN A 53 -21.78 -12.92 -8.04
CA ASN A 53 -20.65 -13.84 -7.91
C ASN A 53 -19.36 -13.18 -7.39
N ALA A 54 -19.30 -11.84 -7.35
CA ALA A 54 -18.20 -11.08 -6.75
C ALA A 54 -18.41 -10.75 -5.27
N ASN A 55 -19.61 -10.98 -4.72
CA ASN A 55 -19.98 -10.54 -3.37
C ASN A 55 -19.05 -11.09 -2.29
N SER A 56 -18.65 -12.36 -2.38
CA SER A 56 -17.71 -12.94 -1.42
C SER A 56 -16.34 -12.25 -1.43
N LEU A 57 -15.83 -11.89 -2.62
CA LEU A 57 -14.57 -11.17 -2.76
C LEU A 57 -14.66 -9.76 -2.17
N VAL A 58 -15.78 -9.06 -2.39
CA VAL A 58 -16.03 -7.74 -1.80
C VAL A 58 -16.11 -7.80 -0.28
N VAL A 59 -16.79 -8.82 0.27
CA VAL A 59 -16.90 -9.02 1.72
C VAL A 59 -15.53 -9.33 2.32
N ASP A 60 -14.74 -10.22 1.72
CA ASP A 60 -13.38 -10.52 2.15
C ASP A 60 -12.52 -9.24 2.23
N ALA A 61 -12.58 -8.41 1.18
CA ALA A 61 -11.82 -7.16 1.14
C ALA A 61 -12.28 -6.17 2.21
N LEU A 62 -13.60 -5.95 2.36
CA LEU A 62 -14.13 -5.04 3.38
C LEU A 62 -13.77 -5.47 4.81
N ILE A 63 -13.80 -6.77 5.12
CA ILE A 63 -13.38 -7.28 6.42
C ILE A 63 -11.89 -6.99 6.63
N GLN A 64 -11.05 -7.33 5.66
CA GLN A 64 -9.62 -7.14 5.74
C GLN A 64 -9.24 -5.67 5.94
N HIS A 65 -9.79 -4.75 5.13
CA HIS A 65 -9.48 -3.32 5.24
C HIS A 65 -10.00 -2.71 6.55
N ARG A 66 -11.18 -3.11 7.03
CA ARG A 66 -11.72 -2.59 8.31
C ARG A 66 -10.88 -3.06 9.48
N GLN A 67 -10.49 -4.33 9.51
CA GLN A 67 -9.58 -4.84 10.54
C GLN A 67 -8.25 -4.08 10.52
N ARG A 68 -7.65 -3.92 9.33
CA ARG A 68 -6.38 -3.20 9.19
C ARG A 68 -6.49 -1.74 9.62
N ARG A 69 -7.56 -1.04 9.24
CA ARG A 69 -7.85 0.33 9.69
C ARG A 69 -7.91 0.40 11.22
N ASP A 70 -8.62 -0.51 11.85
CA ASP A 70 -8.79 -0.51 13.31
C ASP A 70 -7.45 -0.78 14.03
N ASP A 71 -6.64 -1.70 13.50
CA ASP A 71 -5.28 -1.96 13.99
C ASP A 71 -4.39 -0.71 13.90
N ILE A 72 -4.42 0.01 12.76
CA ILE A 72 -3.65 1.26 12.58
C ILE A 72 -4.09 2.34 13.57
N ILE A 73 -5.39 2.49 13.80
CA ILE A 73 -5.93 3.44 14.77
C ILE A 73 -5.37 3.16 16.16
N VAL A 74 -5.30 1.87 16.56
CA VAL A 74 -4.67 1.45 17.82
C VAL A 74 -3.19 1.79 17.84
N MET A 75 -2.45 1.50 16.77
CA MET A 75 -1.02 1.79 16.66
C MET A 75 -0.73 3.30 16.78
N LEU A 76 -1.42 4.15 16.01
CA LEU A 76 -1.26 5.61 16.06
C LEU A 76 -1.61 6.16 17.45
N THR A 77 -2.69 5.67 18.05
CA THR A 77 -3.09 6.08 19.41
C THR A 77 -2.03 5.69 20.44
N ALA A 78 -1.46 4.48 20.36
CA ALA A 78 -0.37 4.03 21.24
C ALA A 78 0.89 4.90 21.09
N ARG A 79 1.14 5.41 19.88
CA ARG A 79 2.21 6.38 19.57
C ARG A 79 1.86 7.83 19.94
N ARG A 80 0.67 8.09 20.53
CA ARG A 80 0.13 9.42 20.84
C ARG A 80 -0.02 10.34 19.63
N VAL A 81 -0.22 9.75 18.45
CA VAL A 81 -0.55 10.46 17.21
C VAL A 81 -2.07 10.39 17.03
N SER A 82 -2.72 11.52 16.77
CA SER A 82 -4.15 11.55 16.50
C SER A 82 -4.43 10.88 15.15
N PRO A 83 -5.18 9.76 15.08
CA PRO A 83 -5.45 9.10 13.82
C PRO A 83 -6.29 10.00 12.90
N PRO A 84 -5.93 10.14 11.61
CA PRO A 84 -6.81 10.76 10.63
C PRO A 84 -8.20 10.14 10.66
N VAL A 85 -9.25 10.96 10.63
CA VAL A 85 -10.64 10.49 10.56
C VAL A 85 -11.10 10.35 9.11
N ALA A 86 -12.04 9.45 8.85
CA ALA A 86 -12.59 9.29 7.51
C ALA A 86 -13.38 10.54 7.08
N ALA A 87 -13.17 10.98 5.84
CA ALA A 87 -14.03 11.97 5.20
C ALA A 87 -15.43 11.40 4.94
N SER A 88 -16.44 12.28 4.81
CA SER A 88 -17.81 11.89 4.46
C SER A 88 -17.96 11.37 3.02
N GLY A 89 -17.00 11.66 2.15
CA GLY A 89 -16.93 11.17 0.78
C GLY A 89 -15.54 11.34 0.18
N TYR A 90 -15.26 10.57 -0.87
CA TYR A 90 -13.97 10.57 -1.56
C TYR A 90 -14.18 10.70 -3.07
N GLN A 91 -13.27 11.43 -3.72
CA GLN A 91 -13.17 11.42 -5.17
C GLN A 91 -12.58 10.08 -5.63
N LEU A 92 -13.29 9.34 -6.47
CA LEU A 92 -12.78 8.09 -7.02
C LEU A 92 -11.62 8.34 -8.00
N PRO A 93 -10.61 7.45 -8.04
CA PRO A 93 -9.43 7.59 -8.91
C PRO A 93 -9.73 7.36 -10.39
N MET A 94 -10.95 6.95 -10.73
CA MET A 94 -11.46 6.77 -12.09
C MET A 94 -12.99 6.88 -12.10
N LEU A 95 -13.57 7.14 -13.28
CA LEU A 95 -15.01 7.05 -13.48
C LEU A 95 -15.45 5.58 -13.45
N VAL A 96 -16.61 5.32 -12.84
CA VAL A 96 -17.13 3.96 -12.66
C VAL A 96 -18.61 3.94 -13.02
N GLY A 97 -18.97 3.20 -14.07
CA GLY A 97 -20.36 3.09 -14.55
C GLY A 97 -20.80 1.66 -14.87
N SER A 98 -19.93 0.67 -14.67
CA SER A 98 -20.19 -0.72 -15.01
C SER A 98 -19.54 -1.68 -14.00
N ALA A 99 -19.97 -2.94 -14.02
CA ALA A 99 -19.32 -4.01 -13.26
C ALA A 99 -17.83 -4.17 -13.59
N ALA A 100 -17.46 -3.99 -14.86
CA ALA A 100 -16.06 -4.06 -15.29
C ALA A 100 -15.25 -2.87 -14.75
N ASP A 101 -15.83 -1.66 -14.70
CA ASP A 101 -15.18 -0.51 -14.07
C ASP A 101 -15.04 -0.71 -12.57
N ALA A 102 -16.03 -1.34 -11.91
CA ALA A 102 -15.98 -1.61 -10.47
C ALA A 102 -14.81 -2.54 -10.11
N ALA A 103 -14.61 -3.60 -10.89
CA ALA A 103 -13.46 -4.48 -10.70
C ALA A 103 -12.12 -3.78 -11.02
N ARG A 104 -12.07 -2.89 -12.03
CA ARG A 104 -10.88 -2.04 -12.29
C ARG A 104 -10.60 -1.06 -11.16
N LEU A 105 -11.64 -0.46 -10.59
CA LEU A 105 -11.54 0.40 -9.42
C LEU A 105 -10.95 -0.38 -8.24
N ALA A 106 -11.44 -1.61 -7.99
CA ALA A 106 -10.89 -2.46 -6.94
C ALA A 106 -9.39 -2.71 -7.15
N VAL A 107 -8.98 -3.16 -8.34
CA VAL A 107 -7.54 -3.35 -8.67
C VAL A 107 -6.74 -2.07 -8.42
N ARG A 108 -7.26 -0.91 -8.83
CA ARG A 108 -6.58 0.38 -8.64
C ARG A 108 -6.40 0.70 -7.15
N MET A 109 -7.44 0.60 -6.34
CA MET A 109 -7.38 0.87 -4.91
C MET A 109 -6.43 -0.08 -4.18
N GLU A 110 -6.41 -1.36 -4.55
CA GLU A 110 -5.49 -2.34 -3.97
C GLU A 110 -4.03 -2.06 -4.33
N ASN A 111 -3.76 -1.59 -5.54
CA ASN A 111 -2.41 -1.18 -5.96
C ASN A 111 -1.96 0.12 -5.27
N ASP A 112 -2.87 1.08 -5.09
CA ASP A 112 -2.61 2.30 -4.31
C ASP A 112 -2.32 1.93 -2.84
N GLY A 113 -3.09 1.02 -2.26
CA GLY A 113 -2.84 0.43 -0.94
C GLY A 113 -1.48 -0.26 -0.85
N ALA A 114 -1.14 -1.13 -1.80
CA ALA A 114 0.17 -1.78 -1.85
C ALA A 114 1.32 -0.77 -1.98
N THR A 115 1.09 0.40 -2.57
CA THR A 115 2.10 1.46 -2.65
C THR A 115 2.26 2.19 -1.32
N ALA A 116 1.15 2.53 -0.65
CA ALA A 116 1.19 3.12 0.70
C ALA A 116 1.89 2.20 1.70
N TRP A 117 1.56 0.90 1.69
CA TRP A 117 2.16 -0.07 2.60
C TRP A 117 3.65 -0.31 2.38
N ARG A 118 4.14 -0.12 1.16
CA ARG A 118 5.58 -0.15 0.88
C ARG A 118 6.28 1.02 1.52
N ALA A 119 5.73 2.22 1.37
CA ALA A 119 6.29 3.42 1.98
C ALA A 119 6.35 3.28 3.51
N VAL A 120 5.31 2.70 4.14
CA VAL A 120 5.36 2.38 5.59
C VAL A 120 6.49 1.39 5.89
N ALA A 121 6.63 0.30 5.12
CA ALA A 121 7.69 -0.68 5.36
C ALA A 121 9.11 -0.09 5.18
N GLU A 122 9.29 0.89 4.29
CA GLU A 122 10.56 1.60 4.07
C GLU A 122 10.92 2.53 5.24
N HIS A 123 9.92 3.13 5.88
CA HIS A 123 10.10 4.13 6.94
C HIS A 123 9.82 3.60 8.36
N ALA A 124 9.36 2.37 8.52
CA ALA A 124 9.06 1.83 9.84
C ALA A 124 10.34 1.58 10.66
N GLU A 125 10.40 2.14 11.87
CA GLU A 125 11.56 2.07 12.76
C GLU A 125 11.70 0.67 13.38
N THR A 126 10.58 0.05 13.76
CA THR A 126 10.55 -1.24 14.43
C THR A 126 10.39 -2.41 13.45
N ALA A 127 10.86 -3.59 13.85
CA ALA A 127 10.69 -4.81 13.05
C ALA A 127 9.21 -5.25 12.98
N ASP A 128 8.45 -5.01 14.05
CA ASP A 128 7.04 -5.37 14.13
C ASP A 128 6.21 -4.51 13.18
N ASP A 129 6.45 -3.19 13.15
CA ASP A 129 5.78 -2.27 12.22
C ASP A 129 6.12 -2.59 10.75
N ARG A 130 7.40 -2.89 10.47
CA ARG A 130 7.82 -3.34 9.13
C ARG A 130 7.13 -4.64 8.73
N THR A 131 6.98 -5.59 9.66
CA THR A 131 6.30 -6.86 9.41
C THR A 131 4.82 -6.66 9.15
N PHE A 132 4.15 -5.80 9.95
CA PHE A 132 2.76 -5.42 9.73
C PHE A 132 2.57 -4.79 8.35
N ALA A 133 3.42 -3.83 7.98
CA ALA A 133 3.36 -3.16 6.68
C ALA A 133 3.60 -4.13 5.51
N ALA A 134 4.58 -5.04 5.63
CA ALA A 134 4.83 -6.05 4.61
C ALA A 134 3.65 -7.02 4.43
N MET A 135 2.99 -7.40 5.53
CA MET A 135 1.78 -8.24 5.49
C MET A 135 0.62 -7.51 4.81
N ALA A 136 0.38 -6.24 5.17
CA ALA A 136 -0.65 -5.42 4.55
C ALA A 136 -0.41 -5.19 3.05
N LEU A 137 0.85 -4.98 2.66
CA LEU A 137 1.29 -4.89 1.27
C LEU A 137 0.99 -6.18 0.50
N ALA A 138 1.38 -7.34 1.06
CA ALA A 138 1.15 -8.63 0.42
C ALA A 138 -0.34 -8.94 0.27
N GLN A 139 -1.14 -8.65 1.29
CA GLN A 139 -2.59 -8.79 1.25
C GLN A 139 -3.24 -7.94 0.15
N SER A 140 -2.84 -6.67 0.04
CA SER A 140 -3.36 -5.75 -1.00
C SER A 140 -2.98 -6.25 -2.40
N ALA A 141 -1.72 -6.67 -2.60
CA ALA A 141 -1.28 -7.24 -3.87
C ALA A 141 -2.03 -8.53 -4.25
N VAL A 142 -2.30 -9.41 -3.29
CA VAL A 142 -3.12 -10.62 -3.50
C VAL A 142 -4.56 -10.26 -3.87
N MET A 143 -5.14 -9.25 -3.21
CA MET A 143 -6.50 -8.81 -3.52
C MET A 143 -6.60 -8.22 -4.93
N ALA A 144 -5.63 -7.39 -5.34
CA ALA A 144 -5.52 -6.89 -6.72
C ALA A 144 -5.48 -8.06 -7.73
N ALA A 145 -4.68 -9.10 -7.46
CA ALA A 145 -4.58 -10.27 -8.31
C ALA A 145 -5.90 -11.06 -8.40
N ARG A 146 -6.64 -11.19 -7.29
CA ARG A 146 -7.97 -11.83 -7.27
C ARG A 146 -8.97 -11.07 -8.14
N TRP A 147 -8.95 -9.73 -8.11
CA TRP A 147 -9.79 -8.90 -8.98
C TRP A 147 -9.38 -8.96 -10.46
N ASN A 148 -8.07 -8.96 -10.76
CA ASN A 148 -7.60 -9.16 -12.14
C ASN A 148 -8.04 -10.52 -12.70
N LYS A 149 -7.99 -11.58 -11.88
CA LYS A 149 -8.50 -12.90 -12.27
C LYS A 149 -9.99 -12.86 -12.59
N MET A 150 -10.78 -12.12 -11.81
CA MET A 150 -12.22 -11.94 -12.07
C MET A 150 -12.49 -11.17 -13.36
N LEU A 151 -11.64 -10.19 -13.70
CA LEU A 151 -11.68 -9.45 -14.96
C LEU A 151 -11.23 -10.27 -16.18
N GLY A 152 -10.60 -11.43 -15.97
CA GLY A 152 -9.89 -12.14 -17.04
C GLY A 152 -8.70 -11.35 -17.59
N ALA A 153 -8.16 -10.40 -16.80
CA ALA A 153 -7.05 -9.54 -17.21
C ALA A 153 -5.71 -10.30 -17.18
N TRP A 154 -4.82 -9.95 -18.12
CA TRP A 154 -3.46 -10.46 -18.20
C TRP A 154 -2.44 -9.30 -18.25
N PRO A 155 -1.32 -9.38 -17.50
CA PRO A 155 -1.00 -10.40 -16.51
C PRO A 155 -1.87 -10.27 -15.25
N ILE A 156 -2.18 -11.41 -14.60
CA ILE A 156 -3.01 -11.44 -13.38
C ILE A 156 -2.34 -10.69 -12.23
N THR A 157 -1.01 -10.75 -12.16
CA THR A 157 -0.16 -10.03 -11.21
C THR A 157 0.72 -9.05 -11.94
N THR A 158 0.81 -7.81 -11.48
CA THR A 158 1.90 -6.91 -11.85
C THR A 158 3.17 -7.32 -11.12
N THR A 159 4.34 -6.96 -11.64
CA THR A 159 5.61 -7.26 -10.96
C THR A 159 5.61 -6.65 -9.56
N PHE A 160 6.12 -7.42 -8.60
CA PHE A 160 6.25 -6.94 -7.23
C PHE A 160 7.10 -5.67 -7.25
N PRO A 161 6.61 -4.54 -6.71
CA PRO A 161 7.36 -3.30 -6.80
C PRO A 161 8.66 -3.43 -6.02
N GLY A 162 9.77 -3.29 -6.75
CA GLY A 162 11.13 -3.66 -6.32
C GLY A 162 11.96 -4.30 -7.43
N SER A 163 11.37 -4.59 -8.60
CA SER A 163 12.05 -5.31 -9.69
C SER A 163 12.64 -4.44 -10.81
N ASN A 164 12.59 -3.11 -10.74
CA ASN A 164 13.10 -2.25 -11.82
C ASN A 164 13.97 -1.11 -11.26
N GLU A 165 15.25 -1.43 -11.03
CA GLU A 165 16.37 -0.56 -11.41
C GLU A 165 17.15 -1.28 -12.53
#